data_AF-R5KPQ5-F1
#
_entry.id   AF-R5KPQ5-F1
#
_cell.length_a   1.000
_cell.length_b   1.000
_cell.length_c   1.000
_cell.angle_alpha   90.00
_cell.angle_beta   90.00
_cell.angle_gamma   90.00
#
_symmetry.space_group_name_H-M   'P 1'
#
loop_
_entity.id
_entity.type
_entity.pdbx_description
1 polymer ?
#
loop_
_entity_poly.entity_id
_entity_poly.type
_entity_poly.pdbx_seq_one_letter_code
_entity_poly.pdbx_strand_id
1 'polypeptide(L)'
;MRETNAPKRGVFWIIDGELYAFVYKEGKYPRALAKSKVTYTHKNLWREVCPKGCNKPYNYYPRGRVHIRQDDSVHIYLNPNITEEFLPKIKTFFGITCESEIHYEYTAHYRCYLDTNWSGQK
;
A
#
# COMPACT_ATOMS: atom_id res chain seq x y z
N MET A 1 -23.36 -15.39 -11.18
CA MET A 1 -22.84 -15.32 -9.80
C MET A 1 -22.34 -13.90 -9.59
N ARG A 2 -22.89 -13.16 -8.62
CA ARG A 2 -22.32 -11.85 -8.25
C ARG A 2 -21.04 -12.16 -7.48
N GLU A 3 -19.88 -11.81 -8.03
CA GLU A 3 -18.66 -11.75 -7.23
C GLU A 3 -18.97 -10.83 -6.05
N THR A 4 -19.01 -11.38 -4.84
CA THR A 4 -18.98 -10.55 -3.65
C THR A 4 -17.64 -9.82 -3.68
N ASN A 5 -17.67 -8.50 -3.90
CA ASN A 5 -16.48 -7.66 -3.86
C ASN A 5 -16.04 -7.52 -2.41
N ALA A 6 -15.54 -8.62 -1.83
CA ALA A 6 -14.98 -8.63 -0.49
C ALA A 6 -13.73 -7.72 -0.48
N PRO A 7 -13.46 -7.02 0.63
CA PRO A 7 -12.23 -6.28 0.81
C PRO A 7 -11.01 -7.13 0.48
N LYS A 8 -10.01 -6.52 -0.18
CA LYS A 8 -8.78 -7.21 -0.57
C LYS A 8 -7.59 -6.53 0.08
N ARG A 9 -6.68 -7.34 0.64
CA ARG A 9 -5.42 -6.87 1.20
C ARG A 9 -4.45 -6.47 0.07
N GLY A 10 -3.52 -5.57 0.37
CA GLY A 10 -2.51 -5.16 -0.60
C GLY A 10 -1.73 -3.92 -0.20
N VAL A 11 -0.93 -3.40 -1.13
CA VAL A 11 -0.04 -2.26 -0.90
C VAL A 11 -0.19 -1.24 -2.03
N PHE A 12 0.15 0.01 -1.75
CA PHE A 12 0.06 1.08 -2.72
C PHE A 12 1.07 2.20 -2.46
N TRP A 13 1.26 3.04 -3.47
CA TRP A 13 2.01 4.29 -3.47
C TRP A 13 1.14 5.41 -4.04
N ILE A 14 1.44 6.65 -3.66
CA ILE A 14 0.99 7.84 -4.38
C ILE A 14 2.16 8.36 -5.21
N ILE A 15 2.07 8.26 -6.54
CA ILE A 15 3.13 8.65 -7.46
C ILE A 15 2.57 9.78 -8.31
N ASP A 16 3.20 10.96 -8.24
CA ASP A 16 2.83 12.14 -9.03
C ASP A 16 1.33 12.49 -8.94
N GLY A 17 0.74 12.35 -7.75
CA GLY A 17 -0.68 12.63 -7.48
C GLY A 17 -1.64 11.49 -7.83
N GLU A 18 -1.13 10.35 -8.31
CA GLU A 18 -1.95 9.20 -8.72
C GLU A 18 -1.77 7.98 -7.82
N LEU A 19 -2.87 7.24 -7.63
CA LEU A 19 -2.87 6.01 -6.83
C LEU A 19 -2.27 4.86 -7.64
N TYR A 20 -1.11 4.38 -7.20
CA TYR A 20 -0.45 3.20 -7.76
C TYR A 20 -0.58 2.01 -6.81
N ALA A 21 -1.61 1.19 -7.02
CA ALA A 21 -2.06 0.18 -6.07
C ALA A 21 -2.01 -1.26 -6.59
N PHE A 22 -1.78 -2.20 -5.68
CA PHE A 22 -1.68 -3.64 -5.98
C PHE A 22 -2.42 -4.46 -4.94
N VAL A 23 -3.46 -5.16 -5.39
CA VAL A 23 -4.10 -6.23 -4.63
C VAL A 23 -3.15 -7.42 -4.51
N TYR A 24 -3.05 -7.98 -3.30
CA TYR A 24 -2.41 -9.26 -3.07
C TYR A 24 -3.15 -10.36 -3.81
N LYS A 25 -2.43 -11.10 -4.67
CA LYS A 25 -2.92 -12.32 -5.31
C LYS A 25 -1.89 -13.41 -5.11
N GLU A 26 -2.33 -14.55 -4.60
CA GLU A 26 -1.47 -15.72 -4.47
C GLU A 26 -0.85 -16.09 -5.83
N GLY A 27 0.43 -16.45 -5.82
CA GLY A 27 1.17 -16.82 -7.03
C GLY A 27 1.57 -15.67 -7.98
N LYS A 28 0.96 -14.48 -7.91
CA LYS A 28 1.21 -13.41 -8.90
C LYS A 28 2.63 -12.81 -8.81
N TYR A 29 3.10 -12.52 -7.60
CA TYR A 29 4.44 -11.97 -7.36
C TYR A 29 5.14 -12.74 -6.22
N PRO A 30 5.66 -13.95 -6.50
CA PRO A 30 6.20 -14.83 -5.45
C PRO A 30 7.43 -14.23 -4.75
N ARG A 31 8.26 -13.48 -5.49
CA ARG A 31 9.43 -12.78 -4.92
C ARG A 31 9.06 -11.55 -4.07
N ALA A 32 7.81 -11.07 -4.17
CA ALA A 32 7.33 -9.90 -3.45
C ALA A 32 6.78 -10.19 -2.04
N LEU A 33 6.66 -11.47 -1.68
CA LEU A 33 5.96 -11.91 -0.47
C LEU A 33 6.62 -11.39 0.82
N ALA A 34 5.78 -11.09 1.80
CA ALA A 34 6.18 -10.93 3.19
C ALA A 34 6.53 -12.29 3.82
N LYS A 35 7.19 -12.28 4.98
CA LYS A 35 7.53 -13.51 5.74
C LYS A 35 6.30 -14.37 6.04
N SER A 36 5.14 -13.75 6.28
CA SER A 36 3.88 -14.43 6.51
C SER A 36 3.25 -15.06 5.26
N LYS A 37 3.78 -14.77 4.06
CA LYS A 37 3.29 -15.23 2.75
C LYS A 37 1.85 -14.87 2.39
N VAL A 38 1.18 -14.04 3.19
CA VAL A 38 -0.22 -13.65 2.99
C VAL A 38 -0.38 -12.18 2.56
N THR A 39 0.71 -11.53 2.14
CA THR A 39 0.72 -10.17 1.58
C THR A 39 2.08 -9.88 0.93
N TYR A 40 2.21 -8.74 0.26
CA TYR A 40 3.48 -8.25 -0.27
C TYR A 40 4.19 -7.29 0.69
N THR A 41 5.51 -7.18 0.56
CA THR A 41 6.26 -6.04 1.13
C THR A 41 6.45 -4.98 0.06
N HIS A 42 6.40 -3.69 0.43
CA HIS A 42 6.69 -2.61 -0.52
C HIS A 42 8.06 -2.77 -1.17
N LYS A 43 9.09 -3.09 -0.38
CA LYS A 43 10.47 -3.28 -0.85
C LYS A 43 10.58 -4.36 -1.92
N ASN A 44 10.02 -5.53 -1.67
CA ASN A 44 10.15 -6.63 -2.63
C ASN A 44 9.22 -6.46 -3.83
N LEU A 45 8.00 -5.95 -3.62
CA LEU A 45 7.07 -5.71 -4.72
C LEU A 45 7.60 -4.64 -5.68
N TRP A 46 8.20 -3.56 -5.16
CA TRP A 46 8.76 -2.49 -5.98
C TRP A 46 9.77 -2.99 -7.01
N ARG A 47 10.55 -4.03 -6.68
CA ARG A 47 11.50 -4.64 -7.64
C ARG A 47 10.83 -5.25 -8.87
N GLU A 48 9.55 -5.60 -8.75
CA GLU A 48 8.74 -6.19 -9.82
C GLU A 48 7.86 -5.15 -10.53
N VAL A 49 7.42 -4.12 -9.80
CA VAL A 49 6.38 -3.18 -10.28
C VAL A 49 6.85 -1.72 -10.41
N CYS A 50 8.11 -1.41 -10.14
CA CYS A 50 8.66 -0.07 -10.31
C CYS A 50 8.32 0.43 -11.74
N PRO A 51 7.69 1.62 -11.89
CA PRO A 51 7.37 2.15 -13.20
C PRO A 51 8.60 2.24 -14.10
N LYS A 52 8.43 1.94 -15.39
CA LYS A 52 9.54 2.03 -16.36
C LYS A 52 10.13 3.44 -16.35
N GLY A 53 11.45 3.53 -16.21
CA GLY A 53 12.18 4.80 -16.12
C GLY A 53 12.22 5.42 -14.72
N CYS A 54 11.54 4.85 -13.72
CA CYS A 54 11.64 5.31 -12.35
C CYS A 54 12.95 4.80 -11.71
N ASN A 55 13.77 5.74 -11.23
CA ASN A 55 15.04 5.48 -10.55
C ASN A 55 14.96 5.64 -9.02
N LYS A 56 13.74 5.71 -8.48
CA LYS A 56 13.50 5.98 -7.07
C LYS A 56 13.39 4.67 -6.28
N PRO A 57 13.89 4.63 -5.03
CA PRO A 57 13.71 3.47 -4.16
C PRO A 57 12.24 3.32 -3.75
N TYR A 58 11.87 2.11 -3.28
CA TYR A 58 10.50 1.76 -2.89
C TYR A 58 9.89 2.67 -1.82
N ASN A 59 10.74 3.33 -1.03
CA ASN A 59 10.37 4.20 0.07
C ASN A 59 10.46 5.69 -0.27
N TYR A 60 10.70 6.03 -1.55
CA TYR A 60 10.74 7.41 -2.00
C TYR A 60 9.36 8.07 -1.86
N TYR A 61 8.34 7.49 -2.50
CA TYR A 61 6.98 8.03 -2.52
C TYR A 61 6.19 7.71 -1.23
N PRO A 62 5.19 8.54 -0.86
CA PRO A 62 4.20 8.19 0.14
C PRO A 62 3.54 6.86 -0.22
N ARG A 63 3.35 6.01 0.78
CA ARG A 63 2.89 4.63 0.59
C ARG A 63 2.00 4.18 1.73
N GLY A 64 1.18 3.18 1.45
CA GLY A 64 0.25 2.63 2.41
C GLY A 64 -0.06 1.16 2.17
N ARG A 65 -0.92 0.61 3.01
CA ARG A 65 -1.32 -0.80 2.99
C ARG A 65 -2.76 -0.96 3.45
N VAL A 66 -3.46 -1.87 2.79
CA VAL A 66 -4.71 -2.44 3.30
C VAL A 66 -4.41 -3.79 3.94
N HIS A 67 -4.74 -3.91 5.22
CA HIS A 67 -4.65 -5.14 5.98
C HIS A 67 -6.05 -5.59 6.39
N ILE A 68 -6.28 -6.90 6.30
CA ILE A 68 -7.52 -7.54 6.74
C ILE A 68 -7.10 -8.54 7.80
N ARG A 69 -7.63 -8.36 9.00
CA ARG A 69 -7.36 -9.25 10.15
C ARG A 69 -8.14 -10.55 10.02
N GLN A 70 -7.93 -11.45 10.98
CA GLN A 70 -8.64 -12.74 11.03
C GLN A 70 -10.13 -12.61 11.39
N ASP A 71 -10.50 -11.51 12.04
CA ASP A 71 -11.88 -11.15 12.40
C ASP A 71 -12.57 -10.31 11.31
N ASP A 72 -12.02 -10.28 10.10
CA ASP A 72 -12.48 -9.51 8.94
C ASP A 72 -12.47 -7.97 9.12
N SER A 73 -11.90 -7.45 10.22
CA SER A 73 -11.70 -6.00 10.37
C SER A 73 -10.69 -5.47 9.34
N VAL A 74 -11.03 -4.33 8.73
CA VAL A 74 -10.25 -3.70 7.66
C VAL A 74 -9.46 -2.51 8.22
N HIS A 75 -8.14 -2.57 8.09
CA HIS A 75 -7.23 -1.51 8.53
C HIS A 75 -6.48 -0.93 7.33
N ILE A 76 -6.47 0.40 7.22
CA ILE A 76 -5.75 1.13 6.19
C ILE A 76 -4.61 1.90 6.87
N TYR A 77 -3.37 1.50 6.60
CA TYR A 77 -2.17 2.16 7.10
C TYR A 77 -1.62 3.12 6.04
N LEU A 78 -1.36 4.36 6.42
CA LEU A 78 -1.01 5.46 5.51
C LEU A 78 0.26 6.16 5.96
N ASN A 79 1.12 6.52 5.01
CA ASN A 79 2.05 7.62 5.24
C ASN A 79 1.24 8.92 5.53
N PRO A 80 1.61 9.74 6.54
CA PRO A 80 0.87 10.94 6.93
C PRO A 80 0.74 12.03 5.85
N ASN A 81 1.60 12.02 4.83
CA ASN A 81 1.52 12.93 3.70
C ASN A 81 0.49 12.49 2.64
N ILE A 82 -0.19 11.35 2.83
CA ILE A 82 -1.32 10.95 1.99
C ILE A 82 -2.58 11.64 2.50
N THR A 83 -3.10 12.55 1.70
CA THR A 83 -4.30 13.33 1.96
C THR A 83 -5.57 12.45 1.94
N GLU A 84 -6.60 12.89 2.67
CA GLU A 84 -7.88 12.17 2.79
C GLU A 84 -8.59 11.97 1.45
N GLU A 85 -8.32 12.80 0.45
CA GLU A 85 -8.88 12.68 -0.91
C GLU A 85 -8.55 11.35 -1.60
N PHE A 86 -7.47 10.66 -1.17
CA PHE A 86 -7.13 9.34 -1.70
C PHE A 86 -7.92 8.21 -1.05
N LEU A 87 -8.54 8.42 0.11
CA LEU A 87 -9.27 7.37 0.83
C LEU A 87 -10.39 6.74 -0.02
N PRO A 88 -11.25 7.51 -0.73
CA PRO A 88 -12.25 6.93 -1.62
C PRO A 88 -11.61 6.09 -2.74
N LYS A 89 -10.54 6.60 -3.37
CA LYS A 89 -9.82 5.88 -4.45
C LYS A 89 -9.24 4.55 -3.95
N ILE A 90 -8.62 4.57 -2.77
CA ILE A 90 -8.07 3.38 -2.09
C ILE A 90 -9.20 2.39 -1.80
N LYS A 91 -10.27 2.84 -1.14
CA LYS A 91 -11.42 1.97 -0.79
C LYS A 91 -12.03 1.32 -2.03
N THR A 92 -12.29 2.09 -3.09
CA THR A 92 -12.82 1.56 -4.35
C THR A 92 -11.89 0.53 -4.97
N PHE A 93 -10.58 0.81 -5.05
CA PHE A 93 -9.62 -0.11 -5.66
C PHE A 93 -9.53 -1.45 -4.92
N PHE A 94 -9.56 -1.42 -3.58
CA PHE A 94 -9.47 -2.61 -2.74
C PHE A 94 -10.83 -3.26 -2.43
N GLY A 95 -11.94 -2.77 -2.99
CA GLY A 95 -13.27 -3.31 -2.75
C GLY A 95 -13.75 -3.15 -1.30
N ILE A 96 -13.36 -2.07 -0.62
CA ILE A 96 -13.73 -1.79 0.76
C ILE A 96 -15.05 -1.01 0.76
N THR A 97 -16.14 -1.67 1.16
CA THR A 97 -17.47 -1.05 1.30
C THR A 97 -17.94 -0.96 2.74
N CYS A 98 -17.19 -1.54 3.68
CA CYS A 98 -17.47 -1.52 5.11
C CYS A 98 -16.70 -0.39 5.82
N GLU A 99 -17.00 -0.22 7.11
CA GLU A 99 -16.17 0.58 8.01
C GLU A 99 -14.75 0.04 8.05
N SER A 100 -13.79 0.96 8.08
CA SER A 100 -12.37 0.66 8.05
C SER A 100 -11.63 1.58 9.01
N GLU A 101 -10.75 1.03 9.84
CA GLU A 101 -9.89 1.84 10.68
C GLU A 101 -8.75 2.45 9.87
N ILE A 102 -8.56 3.76 10.00
CA ILE A 102 -7.54 4.51 9.29
C ILE A 102 -6.41 4.85 10.27
N HIS A 103 -5.20 4.43 9.90
CA HIS A 103 -4.00 4.55 10.71
C HIS A 103 -2.98 5.41 9.97
N TYR A 104 -2.75 6.64 10.44
CA TYR A 104 -1.67 7.49 9.94
C TYR A 104 -0.36 7.12 10.68
N GLU A 105 0.59 6.57 9.94
CA GLU A 105 1.82 5.97 10.46
C GLU A 105 2.99 6.95 10.46
N TYR A 106 3.26 7.57 11.61
CA TYR A 106 4.34 8.55 11.80
C TYR A 106 5.72 7.92 12.05
N THR A 107 5.80 6.59 12.00
CA THR A 107 7.05 5.85 12.24
C THR A 107 8.07 6.08 11.12
N ALA A 108 9.36 5.96 11.44
CA ALA A 108 10.43 6.10 10.45
C ALA A 108 10.29 5.15 9.24
N HIS A 109 9.60 4.01 9.44
CA HIS A 109 9.32 3.03 8.39
C HIS A 109 8.46 3.58 7.25
N TYR A 110 7.56 4.53 7.53
CA TYR A 110 6.66 5.09 6.53
C TYR A 110 7.18 6.37 5.88
N ARG A 111 8.23 7.02 6.41
CA ARG A 111 8.80 8.25 5.85
C ARG A 111 9.15 8.15 4.36
N CYS A 112 9.08 9.28 3.67
CA CYS A 112 9.19 9.47 2.23
C CYS A 112 9.86 10.82 1.91
N TYR A 113 10.06 11.16 0.63
CA TYR A 113 10.77 12.38 0.21
C TYR A 113 10.12 13.70 0.66
N LEU A 114 8.86 13.67 1.10
CA LEU A 114 8.15 14.83 1.64
C LEU A 114 8.49 15.11 3.12
N ASP A 115 9.10 14.14 3.82
CA ASP A 115 9.48 14.31 5.22
C ASP A 115 10.84 15.01 5.36
N THR A 116 10.91 16.05 6.19
CA THR A 116 12.13 16.86 6.42
C THR A 116 13.35 16.06 6.88
N ASN A 117 13.13 14.92 7.54
CA ASN A 117 14.17 14.02 8.07
C ASN A 117 14.30 12.72 7.27
N TRP A 118 13.91 12.71 6.00
CA TRP A 118 14.08 11.55 5.13
C TRP A 118 15.51 11.45 4.63
N SER A 119 16.26 10.46 5.14
CA SER A 119 17.66 10.23 4.74
C SER A 119 17.79 9.35 3.50
N GLY A 120 16.67 8.96 2.86
CA GLY A 120 16.63 8.07 1.71
C GLY A 120 17.48 6.83 1.95
N GLN A 121 16.94 5.85 2.70
CA GLN A 121 17.70 4.62 2.97
C GLN A 121 18.19 4.00 1.65
N LYS A 122 19.51 4.15 1.43
CA LYS A 122 20.29 3.56 0.35
C LYS A 122 20.37 2.05 0.54
#